data_AF-A0A9E4UB97-F1
#
_entry.id   AF-A0A9E4UB97-F1
#
_cell.length_a   1.000
_cell.length_b   1.000
_cell.length_c   1.000
_cell.angle_alpha   90.00
_cell.angle_beta   90.00
_cell.angle_gamma   90.00
#
_symmetry.space_group_name_H-M   'P 1'
#
loop_
_entity.id
_entity.type
_entity.pdbx_description
1 polymer ?
#
loop_
_entity_poly.entity_id
_entity_poly.type
_entity_poly.pdbx_seq_one_letter_code
_entity_poly.pdbx_strand_id
1 'polypeptide(L)'
;MCGAFVYVYIGGYRHRLMGGGIEAAGIGELIARRPDLGTRYNVRPTQDIVIIVNEDGRPVARPMRWGLIPSWAKTGTGAGKLPRNTFNARDDRLASSGMWRGPFKRSRGVVPATGFFEWKKAGGTKQPMYITPKDDRGFLFAAVYDSWINEHGETVDSCAIVTTAPNQFMSEIHDRMPAILDEETVALWLDPATTEAESLQPVLTPSPGESLQAHPVSTRVNSYKNDDAGLIVPATAPDLASIPARAPHSAPGAAPAPEQLGFHGSVSSSTNNPGRSDR
;
A
#
# COMPACT_ATOMS: atom_id res chain seq x y z
N MET A 1 -5.65 5.92 -1.02
CA MET A 1 -5.19 4.67 -1.65
C MET A 1 -4.76 3.83 -0.47
N CYS A 2 -5.34 2.65 -0.37
CA CYS A 2 -5.39 1.84 0.84
C CYS A 2 -4.00 1.71 1.46
N GLY A 3 -3.78 2.47 2.53
CA GLY A 3 -2.54 2.48 3.32
C GLY A 3 -2.77 1.97 4.74
N ALA A 4 -3.93 1.36 4.98
CA ALA A 4 -4.22 0.62 6.18
C ALA A 4 -5.35 -0.39 5.95
N PHE A 5 -5.22 -1.57 6.56
CA PHE A 5 -6.28 -2.57 6.53
C PHE A 5 -6.29 -3.43 7.79
N VAL A 6 -7.28 -4.31 7.86
CA VAL A 6 -7.64 -5.08 9.05
C VAL A 6 -7.46 -6.57 8.77
N TYR A 7 -6.78 -7.25 9.70
CA TYR A 7 -6.76 -8.70 9.83
C TYR A 7 -7.43 -9.07 11.15
N VAL A 8 -8.71 -9.45 11.15
CA VAL A 8 -9.29 -10.07 12.35
C VAL A 8 -9.29 -11.59 12.20
N TYR A 9 -8.44 -12.26 12.97
CA TYR A 9 -8.54 -13.70 13.17
C TYR A 9 -9.46 -13.95 14.37
N ILE A 10 -10.78 -13.93 14.16
CA ILE A 10 -11.68 -14.41 15.22
C ILE A 10 -11.67 -15.92 15.12
N GLY A 11 -11.27 -16.60 16.20
CA GLY A 11 -11.35 -18.07 16.36
C GLY A 11 -12.78 -18.65 16.31
N GLY A 12 -13.71 -17.95 15.68
CA GLY A 12 -15.10 -18.31 15.41
C GLY A 12 -15.55 -18.09 13.95
N TYR A 13 -14.73 -17.50 13.06
CA TYR A 13 -14.99 -17.50 11.60
C TYR A 13 -14.60 -18.85 10.98
N ARG A 14 -15.17 -19.93 11.53
CA ARG A 14 -15.31 -21.19 10.78
C ARG A 14 -16.42 -20.96 9.77
N HIS A 15 -16.06 -20.57 8.54
CA HIS A 15 -16.97 -20.75 7.42
C HIS A 15 -17.45 -22.20 7.44
N ARG A 16 -18.78 -22.35 7.46
CA ARG A 16 -19.49 -23.61 7.35
C ARG A 16 -19.05 -24.27 6.05
N LEU A 17 -18.21 -25.29 6.16
CA LEU A 17 -17.85 -26.23 5.10
C LEU A 17 -19.15 -26.75 4.46
N MET A 18 -19.47 -26.29 3.26
CA MET A 18 -20.36 -26.99 2.34
C MET A 18 -19.85 -26.81 0.90
N GLY A 19 -19.16 -27.85 0.42
CA GLY A 19 -19.32 -28.40 -0.92
C GLY A 19 -18.64 -27.72 -2.13
N GLY A 20 -17.44 -28.21 -2.47
CA GLY A 20 -17.25 -28.73 -3.83
C GLY A 20 -16.39 -27.95 -4.82
N GLY A 21 -15.27 -27.37 -4.40
CA GLY A 21 -14.21 -26.86 -5.29
C GLY A 21 -12.92 -26.62 -4.52
N ILE A 22 -11.91 -25.96 -5.08
CA ILE A 22 -10.74 -25.43 -4.33
C ILE A 22 -11.23 -24.23 -3.46
N GLU A 23 -12.29 -24.45 -2.68
CA GLU A 23 -13.18 -23.45 -2.12
C GLU A 23 -13.09 -23.48 -0.60
N ALA A 24 -12.79 -22.32 -0.01
CA ALA A 24 -12.86 -21.95 1.41
C ALA A 24 -12.07 -22.78 2.46
N ALA A 25 -11.90 -24.08 2.30
CA ALA A 25 -11.42 -24.98 3.35
C ALA A 25 -9.93 -24.84 3.66
N GLY A 26 -9.10 -24.54 2.64
CA GLY A 26 -7.65 -24.52 2.80
C GLY A 26 -7.09 -23.18 3.24
N ILE A 27 -7.63 -22.06 2.75
CA ILE A 27 -7.08 -20.72 3.03
C ILE A 27 -7.28 -20.35 4.50
N GLY A 28 -8.47 -20.58 5.05
CA GLY A 28 -8.73 -20.36 6.47
C GLY A 28 -7.83 -21.22 7.36
N GLU A 29 -7.60 -22.47 6.97
CA GLU A 29 -6.69 -23.39 7.67
C GLU A 29 -5.21 -23.00 7.54
N LEU A 30 -4.77 -22.52 6.37
CA LEU A 30 -3.42 -22.01 6.14
C LEU A 30 -3.14 -20.74 6.95
N ILE A 31 -4.12 -19.82 7.04
CA ILE A 31 -4.05 -18.64 7.91
C ILE A 31 -4.05 -19.08 9.39
N ALA A 32 -4.90 -20.03 9.77
CA ALA A 32 -5.00 -20.56 11.13
C ALA A 32 -3.71 -21.22 11.64
N ARG A 33 -2.95 -21.85 10.74
CA ARG A 33 -1.68 -22.52 11.03
C ARG A 33 -0.51 -21.54 11.30
N ARG A 34 -0.74 -20.22 11.22
CA ARG A 34 0.26 -19.17 11.46
C ARG A 34 -0.15 -18.24 12.62
N PRO A 35 0.07 -18.67 13.89
CA PRO A 35 -0.34 -17.94 15.09
C PRO A 35 0.45 -16.65 15.37
N ASP A 36 1.49 -16.33 14.57
CA ASP A 36 2.46 -15.26 14.83
C ASP A 36 2.05 -13.87 14.34
N LEU A 37 1.05 -13.74 13.47
CA LEU A 37 0.57 -12.43 12.96
C LEU A 37 -0.77 -11.95 13.56
N GLY A 38 -1.37 -12.75 14.45
CA GLY A 38 -2.46 -12.37 15.36
C GLY A 38 -3.68 -11.64 14.76
N THR A 39 -4.54 -11.15 15.64
CA THR A 39 -5.58 -10.18 15.26
C THR A 39 -5.00 -8.78 15.29
N ARG A 40 -5.14 -8.04 14.17
CA ARG A 40 -4.63 -6.69 13.95
C ARG A 40 -5.70 -5.83 13.28
N TYR A 41 -6.01 -4.70 13.91
CA TYR A 41 -7.04 -3.75 13.49
C TYR A 41 -6.49 -2.55 12.71
N ASN A 42 -5.17 -2.38 12.61
CA ASN A 42 -4.55 -1.22 11.96
C ASN A 42 -3.21 -1.56 11.31
N VAL A 43 -3.21 -2.51 10.37
CA VAL A 43 -1.99 -2.90 9.64
C VAL A 43 -1.54 -1.78 8.73
N ARG A 44 -0.24 -1.46 8.76
CA ARG A 44 0.38 -0.34 8.04
C ARG A 44 1.47 -0.79 7.08
N PRO A 45 1.75 -0.01 6.03
CA PRO A 45 2.92 -0.22 5.20
C PRO A 45 4.17 -0.38 6.06
N THR A 46 5.09 -1.19 5.57
CA THR A 46 6.34 -1.65 6.19
C THR A 46 6.20 -2.73 7.27
N GLN A 47 4.99 -3.05 7.72
CA GLN A 47 4.74 -4.21 8.57
C GLN A 47 4.62 -5.48 7.73
N ASP A 48 4.86 -6.62 8.35
CA ASP A 48 4.65 -7.92 7.72
C ASP A 48 3.16 -8.28 7.65
N ILE A 49 2.74 -8.82 6.51
CA ILE A 49 1.37 -9.24 6.24
C ILE A 49 1.34 -10.67 5.74
N VAL A 50 0.21 -11.35 5.91
CA VAL A 50 0.03 -12.69 5.36
C VAL A 50 -0.26 -12.55 3.88
N ILE A 51 0.53 -13.24 3.05
CA ILE A 51 0.25 -13.40 1.64
C ILE A 51 0.22 -14.89 1.30
N ILE A 52 -0.74 -15.28 0.48
CA ILE A 52 -0.87 -16.62 -0.07
C ILE A 52 -0.26 -16.60 -1.46
N VAL A 53 0.70 -17.47 -1.71
CA VAL A 53 1.41 -17.59 -2.99
C VAL A 53 1.31 -19.02 -3.50
N ASN A 54 1.65 -19.25 -4.76
CA ASN A 54 1.84 -20.59 -5.28
C ASN A 54 3.31 -21.02 -5.12
N GLU A 55 3.54 -22.10 -4.38
CA GLU A 55 4.84 -22.77 -4.28
C GLU A 55 4.64 -24.22 -4.75
N ASP A 56 5.34 -24.59 -5.83
CA ASP A 56 5.31 -25.94 -6.43
C ASP A 56 3.89 -26.48 -6.69
N GLY A 57 3.00 -25.61 -7.20
CA GLY A 57 1.62 -25.95 -7.52
C GLY A 57 0.68 -25.97 -6.31
N ARG A 58 1.13 -25.50 -5.14
CA ARG A 58 0.34 -25.49 -3.90
C ARG A 58 0.22 -24.09 -3.31
N PRO A 59 -0.95 -23.71 -2.79
CA PRO A 59 -1.08 -22.45 -2.07
C PRO A 59 -0.34 -22.52 -0.72
N VAL A 60 0.56 -21.57 -0.48
CA VAL A 60 1.33 -21.43 0.76
C VAL A 60 1.15 -20.03 1.32
N ALA A 61 0.76 -19.94 2.59
CA ALA A 61 0.68 -18.68 3.32
C ALA A 61 2.03 -18.37 4.00
N ARG A 62 2.57 -17.16 3.75
CA ARG A 62 3.83 -16.71 4.34
C ARG A 62 3.79 -15.22 4.72
N PRO A 63 4.57 -14.79 5.73
CA PRO A 63 4.71 -13.38 6.04
C PRO A 63 5.56 -12.70 4.97
N MET A 64 5.16 -11.50 4.55
CA MET A 64 5.98 -10.62 3.73
C MET A 64 5.83 -9.18 4.18
N ARG A 65 6.91 -8.41 4.06
CA ARG A 65 6.86 -6.97 4.27
C ARG A 65 5.90 -6.30 3.28
N TRP A 66 4.93 -5.53 3.77
CA TRP A 66 4.05 -4.73 2.92
C TRP A 66 4.72 -3.44 2.47
N GLY A 67 5.22 -3.41 1.24
CA GLY A 67 6.10 -2.35 0.73
C GLY A 67 7.21 -2.98 -0.06
N LEU A 68 6.94 -3.25 -1.34
CA LEU A 68 7.80 -4.03 -2.21
C LEU A 68 9.18 -3.38 -2.35
N ILE A 69 10.21 -4.20 -2.17
CA ILE A 69 11.60 -3.89 -2.45
C ILE A 69 11.99 -4.69 -3.68
N PRO A 70 12.23 -4.04 -4.83
CA PRO A 70 12.61 -4.75 -6.05
C PRO A 70 13.94 -5.46 -5.86
N SER A 71 14.07 -6.66 -6.42
CA SER A 71 15.30 -7.47 -6.38
C SER A 71 16.55 -6.75 -6.87
N TRP A 72 16.40 -5.80 -7.81
CA TRP A 72 17.50 -4.99 -8.34
C TRP A 72 17.87 -3.77 -7.49
N ALA A 73 17.10 -3.47 -6.44
CA ALA A 73 17.34 -2.31 -5.60
C ALA A 73 18.68 -2.43 -4.84
N LYS A 74 19.28 -1.28 -4.56
CA LYS A 74 20.53 -1.14 -3.82
C LYS A 74 20.28 -0.26 -2.60
N THR A 75 20.96 -0.59 -1.51
CA THR A 75 21.04 0.29 -0.34
C THR A 75 22.01 1.43 -0.66
N GLY A 76 21.62 2.68 -0.36
CA GLY A 76 22.45 3.87 -0.63
C GLY A 76 21.74 4.99 -1.40
N THR A 77 22.52 5.99 -1.83
CA THR A 77 22.05 7.15 -2.60
C THR A 77 22.37 6.97 -4.09
N GLY A 78 21.54 7.52 -4.97
CA GLY A 78 21.75 7.47 -6.43
C GLY A 78 20.81 6.50 -7.18
N ALA A 79 21.23 6.10 -8.38
CA ALA A 79 20.46 5.20 -9.23
C ALA A 79 20.36 3.81 -8.61
N GLY A 80 19.15 3.24 -8.58
CA GLY A 80 18.90 1.95 -7.95
C GLY A 80 18.60 2.00 -6.45
N LYS A 81 18.54 3.18 -5.81
CA LYS A 81 18.17 3.29 -4.39
C LYS A 81 16.81 2.66 -4.08
N LEU A 82 16.62 2.26 -2.82
CA LEU A 82 15.33 1.77 -2.32
C LEU A 82 14.17 2.70 -2.68
N PRO A 83 13.18 2.23 -3.45
CA PRO A 83 12.02 3.04 -3.80
C PRO A 83 11.15 3.30 -2.57
N ARG A 84 10.45 4.43 -2.58
CA ARG A 84 9.46 4.79 -1.54
C ARG A 84 8.05 4.55 -2.05
N ASN A 85 7.11 4.35 -1.13
CA ASN A 85 5.68 4.21 -1.41
C ASN A 85 5.33 3.05 -2.37
N THR A 86 6.03 1.92 -2.22
CA THR A 86 5.86 0.70 -3.02
C THR A 86 4.91 -0.32 -2.39
N PHE A 87 4.04 0.12 -1.49
CA PHE A 87 3.06 -0.74 -0.84
C PHE A 87 1.82 -1.00 -1.72
N ASN A 88 1.59 -0.17 -2.75
CA ASN A 88 0.53 -0.40 -3.73
C ASN A 88 1.09 -0.36 -5.16
N ALA A 89 0.65 -1.31 -5.98
CA ALA A 89 0.92 -1.37 -7.41
C ALA A 89 -0.36 -1.03 -8.18
N ARG A 90 -0.30 -0.09 -9.12
CA ARG A 90 -1.47 0.23 -9.95
C ARG A 90 -1.58 -0.79 -11.08
N ASP A 91 -2.76 -1.36 -11.24
CA ASP A 91 -3.15 -2.24 -12.34
C ASP A 91 -2.65 -1.76 -13.72
N ASP A 92 -2.84 -0.47 -14.02
CA ASP A 92 -2.44 0.17 -15.28
C ASP A 92 -0.92 0.29 -15.50
N ARG A 93 -0.11 0.02 -14.47
CA ARG A 93 1.36 0.06 -14.53
C ARG A 93 2.00 -1.33 -14.39
N LEU A 94 1.24 -2.38 -14.09
CA LEU A 94 1.79 -3.70 -13.82
C LEU A 94 2.60 -4.26 -15.00
N ALA A 95 2.05 -4.20 -16.21
CA ALA A 95 2.69 -4.78 -17.39
C ALA A 95 3.85 -3.92 -17.97
N SER A 96 3.89 -2.62 -17.68
CA SER A 96 4.81 -1.67 -18.32
C SER A 96 5.94 -1.16 -17.42
N SER A 97 5.74 -1.16 -16.10
CA SER A 97 6.72 -0.65 -15.13
C SER A 97 7.90 -1.61 -14.97
N GLY A 98 9.13 -1.09 -15.01
CA GLY A 98 10.34 -1.86 -14.68
C GLY A 98 10.35 -2.40 -13.24
N MET A 99 9.54 -1.82 -12.35
CA MET A 99 9.38 -2.28 -10.97
C MET A 99 8.38 -3.44 -10.83
N TRP A 100 7.31 -3.43 -11.64
CA TRP A 100 6.16 -4.31 -11.45
C TRP A 100 6.09 -5.45 -12.45
N ARG A 101 6.64 -5.27 -13.67
CA ARG A 101 6.48 -6.22 -14.78
C ARG A 101 7.04 -7.61 -14.48
N GLY A 102 8.16 -7.69 -13.78
CA GLY A 102 8.73 -8.96 -13.33
C GLY A 102 7.81 -9.67 -12.32
N PRO A 103 7.53 -9.03 -11.17
CA PRO A 103 6.59 -9.55 -10.18
C PRO A 103 5.21 -9.91 -10.74
N PHE A 104 4.62 -9.05 -11.57
CA PHE A 104 3.34 -9.31 -12.22
C PHE A 104 3.36 -10.60 -13.05
N LYS A 105 4.47 -10.87 -13.75
CA LYS A 105 4.60 -12.06 -14.60
C LYS A 105 4.77 -13.36 -13.79
N ARG A 106 5.43 -13.35 -12.64
CA ARG A 106 5.91 -14.58 -11.98
C ARG A 106 5.68 -14.69 -10.47
N SER A 107 5.48 -13.57 -9.80
CA SER A 107 5.48 -13.48 -8.34
C SER A 107 4.20 -12.79 -7.88
N ARG A 108 3.09 -13.52 -8.01
CA ARG A 108 1.75 -13.07 -7.64
C ARG A 108 1.29 -13.77 -6.38
N GLY A 109 0.54 -13.04 -5.57
CA GLY A 109 -0.06 -13.57 -4.35
C GLY A 109 -1.40 -12.94 -4.05
N VAL A 110 -2.02 -13.43 -2.99
CA VAL A 110 -3.31 -12.98 -2.48
C VAL A 110 -3.15 -12.57 -1.02
N VAL A 111 -3.60 -11.36 -0.69
CA VAL A 111 -3.59 -10.81 0.67
C VAL A 111 -5.01 -10.92 1.22
N PRO A 112 -5.28 -11.85 2.16
CA PRO A 112 -6.57 -11.87 2.84
C PRO A 112 -6.72 -10.64 3.74
N ALA A 113 -7.94 -10.15 3.94
CA ALA A 113 -8.25 -9.08 4.90
C ALA A 113 -9.73 -9.15 5.30
N THR A 114 -10.10 -8.68 6.48
CA THR A 114 -11.53 -8.60 6.87
C THR A 114 -12.16 -7.26 6.51
N GLY A 115 -11.33 -6.25 6.28
CA GLY A 115 -11.75 -4.95 5.78
C GLY A 115 -10.56 -4.03 5.58
N PHE A 116 -10.80 -2.85 5.01
CA PHE A 116 -9.76 -1.85 4.79
C PHE A 116 -10.24 -0.44 5.11
N PHE A 117 -9.31 0.49 5.30
CA PHE A 117 -9.64 1.88 5.58
C PHE A 117 -9.36 2.78 4.37
N GLU A 118 -10.27 3.71 4.10
CA GLU A 118 -10.04 4.83 3.21
C GLU A 118 -10.57 6.14 3.80
N TRP A 119 -9.96 7.26 3.38
CA TRP A 119 -10.30 8.56 3.94
C TRP A 119 -11.14 9.37 2.96
N LYS A 120 -12.45 9.43 3.21
CA LYS A 120 -13.40 10.26 2.45
C LYS A 120 -13.12 11.73 2.70
N LYS A 121 -12.88 12.49 1.63
CA LYS A 121 -12.71 13.94 1.69
C LYS A 121 -14.09 14.60 1.79
N ALA A 122 -14.34 15.35 2.85
CA ALA A 122 -15.59 16.10 3.03
C ALA A 122 -15.28 17.46 3.69
N GLY A 123 -15.63 18.57 3.03
CA GLY A 123 -15.51 19.91 3.62
C GLY A 123 -14.11 20.27 4.15
N GLY A 124 -13.03 19.85 3.47
CA GLY A 124 -11.65 20.10 3.91
C GLY A 124 -11.14 19.17 5.03
N THR A 125 -11.99 18.27 5.53
CA THR A 125 -11.61 17.20 6.45
C THR A 125 -11.44 15.86 5.72
N LYS A 126 -10.84 14.89 6.42
CA LYS A 126 -10.71 13.51 5.95
C LYS A 126 -11.34 12.58 6.97
N GLN A 127 -12.55 12.11 6.68
CA GLN A 127 -13.25 11.11 7.48
C GLN A 127 -12.69 9.72 7.17
N PRO A 128 -12.07 9.00 8.12
CA PRO A 128 -11.76 7.60 7.92
C PRO A 128 -13.06 6.78 7.82
N MET A 129 -13.14 5.96 6.80
CA MET A 129 -14.19 4.99 6.54
C MET A 129 -13.60 3.60 6.70
N TYR A 130 -14.33 2.68 7.34
CA TYR A 130 -14.02 1.26 7.32
C TYR A 130 -14.90 0.57 6.28
N ILE A 131 -14.28 -0.12 5.33
CA ILE A 131 -14.93 -0.78 4.19
C ILE A 131 -14.83 -2.29 4.40
N THR A 132 -15.96 -2.98 4.25
CA THR A 132 -16.09 -4.44 4.41
C THR A 132 -16.96 -5.03 3.29
N PRO A 133 -16.86 -6.35 3.03
CA PRO A 133 -17.86 -7.02 2.20
C PRO A 133 -19.20 -7.06 2.94
N LYS A 134 -20.31 -7.12 2.20
CA LYS A 134 -21.66 -7.28 2.79
C LYS A 134 -21.96 -8.68 3.29
N ASP A 135 -21.24 -9.69 2.78
CA ASP A 135 -21.48 -11.10 3.05
C ASP A 135 -20.57 -11.67 4.17
N ASP A 136 -19.81 -10.81 4.85
CA ASP A 136 -18.88 -11.13 5.93
C ASP A 136 -17.77 -12.16 5.57
N ARG A 137 -17.55 -12.47 4.28
CA ARG A 137 -16.53 -13.46 3.85
C ARG A 137 -15.09 -12.95 3.84
N GLY A 138 -14.87 -11.68 4.17
CA GLY A 138 -13.59 -11.00 4.01
C GLY A 138 -13.23 -10.73 2.54
N PHE A 139 -12.04 -10.20 2.32
CA PHE A 139 -11.49 -9.86 1.02
C PHE A 139 -10.27 -10.71 0.69
N LEU A 140 -10.07 -10.93 -0.61
CA LEU A 140 -8.87 -11.50 -1.19
C LEU A 140 -8.27 -10.45 -2.13
N PHE A 141 -7.29 -9.68 -1.66
CA PHE A 141 -6.66 -8.65 -2.49
C PHE A 141 -5.58 -9.26 -3.38
N ALA A 142 -5.61 -8.96 -4.68
CA ALA A 142 -4.49 -9.27 -5.57
C ALA A 142 -3.23 -8.55 -5.09
N ALA A 143 -2.09 -9.23 -5.10
CA ALA A 143 -0.79 -8.70 -4.74
C ALA A 143 0.31 -9.22 -5.66
N VAL A 144 1.40 -8.47 -5.74
CA VAL A 144 2.66 -8.89 -6.37
C VAL A 144 3.77 -8.85 -5.33
N TYR A 145 4.77 -9.72 -5.46
CA TYR A 145 5.89 -9.78 -4.53
C TYR A 145 7.24 -9.88 -5.24
N ASP A 146 8.30 -9.55 -4.52
CA ASP A 146 9.68 -9.73 -4.96
C ASP A 146 10.58 -10.05 -3.76
N SER A 147 11.72 -10.68 -4.04
CA SER A 147 12.71 -11.08 -3.04
C SER A 147 13.98 -10.26 -3.25
N TRP A 148 14.36 -9.49 -2.24
CA TRP A 148 15.54 -8.63 -2.29
C TRP A 148 16.60 -9.10 -1.30
N ILE A 149 17.86 -9.14 -1.71
CA ILE A 149 18.98 -9.47 -0.82
C ILE A 149 19.58 -8.17 -0.29
N ASN A 150 19.61 -8.01 1.03
CA ASN A 150 20.17 -6.83 1.66
C ASN A 150 21.71 -6.84 1.68
N GLU A 151 22.33 -5.77 2.18
CA GLU A 151 23.79 -5.64 2.26
C GLU A 151 24.46 -6.70 3.14
N HIS A 152 23.69 -7.37 4.01
CA HIS A 152 24.15 -8.44 4.90
C HIS A 152 23.95 -9.83 4.31
N GLY A 153 23.43 -9.94 3.07
CA GLY A 153 23.13 -11.23 2.43
C GLY A 153 21.82 -11.87 2.86
N GLU A 154 20.98 -11.16 3.64
CA GLU A 154 19.69 -11.65 4.09
C GLU A 154 18.62 -11.39 3.03
N THR A 155 17.74 -12.37 2.83
CA THR A 155 16.60 -12.23 1.91
C THR A 155 15.44 -11.54 2.61
N VAL A 156 14.91 -10.50 1.98
CA VAL A 156 13.70 -9.79 2.40
C VAL A 156 12.62 -10.03 1.34
N ASP A 157 11.63 -10.85 1.69
CA ASP A 157 10.42 -11.01 0.90
C ASP A 157 9.45 -9.87 1.18
N SER A 158 8.99 -9.23 0.11
CA SER A 158 8.16 -8.03 0.21
C SER A 158 7.10 -7.99 -0.88
N CYS A 159 5.97 -7.38 -0.59
CA CYS A 159 4.82 -7.36 -1.47
C CYS A 159 4.18 -5.98 -1.62
N ALA A 160 3.40 -5.82 -2.68
CA ALA A 160 2.55 -4.67 -2.92
C ALA A 160 1.12 -5.15 -3.24
N ILE A 161 0.13 -4.49 -2.66
CA ILE A 161 -1.28 -4.74 -2.99
C ILE A 161 -1.58 -4.09 -4.34
N VAL A 162 -2.23 -4.83 -5.23
CA VAL A 162 -2.69 -4.30 -6.51
C VAL A 162 -3.92 -3.44 -6.27
N THR A 163 -3.93 -2.26 -6.89
CA THR A 163 -5.08 -1.35 -6.88
C THR A 163 -5.61 -1.18 -8.28
N THR A 164 -6.90 -0.90 -8.39
CA THR A 164 -7.62 -0.61 -9.64
C THR A 164 -8.40 0.70 -9.53
N ALA A 165 -9.06 1.12 -10.61
CA ALA A 165 -10.01 2.21 -10.60
C ALA A 165 -11.14 1.93 -9.57
N PRO A 166 -11.80 2.95 -9.01
CA PRO A 166 -12.89 2.72 -8.09
C PRO A 166 -14.14 2.26 -8.86
N ASN A 167 -14.95 1.40 -8.26
CA ASN A 167 -16.33 1.23 -8.67
C ASN A 167 -17.18 2.46 -8.25
N GLN A 168 -18.47 2.47 -8.60
CA GLN A 168 -19.36 3.59 -8.27
C GLN A 168 -19.40 3.89 -6.77
N PHE A 169 -19.53 2.86 -5.92
CA PHE A 169 -19.53 2.99 -4.46
C PHE A 169 -18.23 3.62 -3.94
N MET A 170 -17.08 3.08 -4.35
CA MET A 170 -15.77 3.55 -3.90
C MET A 170 -15.45 4.95 -4.41
N SER A 171 -15.99 5.37 -5.56
CA SER A 171 -15.72 6.69 -6.14
C SER A 171 -16.18 7.84 -5.23
N GLU A 172 -17.16 7.60 -4.36
CA GLU A 172 -17.61 8.57 -3.35
C GLU A 172 -16.65 8.69 -2.16
N ILE A 173 -15.74 7.73 -1.98
CA ILE A 173 -14.80 7.64 -0.85
C ILE A 173 -13.38 7.97 -1.30
N HIS A 174 -12.91 7.32 -2.38
CA HIS A 174 -11.55 7.44 -2.90
C HIS A 174 -11.48 7.17 -4.41
N ASP A 175 -10.47 7.73 -5.08
CA ASP A 175 -10.23 7.57 -6.52
C ASP A 175 -9.60 6.22 -6.92
N ARG A 176 -9.46 5.27 -5.97
CA ARG A 176 -8.82 3.96 -6.15
C ARG A 176 -9.37 2.98 -5.12
N MET A 177 -9.31 1.70 -5.43
CA MET A 177 -9.61 0.61 -4.51
C MET A 177 -8.64 -0.55 -4.71
N PRO A 178 -8.47 -1.46 -3.73
CA PRO A 178 -7.79 -2.73 -3.95
C PRO A 178 -8.45 -3.52 -5.09
N ALA A 179 -7.66 -4.26 -5.86
CA ALA A 179 -8.21 -5.28 -6.76
C ALA A 179 -8.64 -6.48 -5.91
N ILE A 180 -9.95 -6.70 -5.80
CA ILE A 180 -10.56 -7.75 -4.97
C ILE A 180 -10.88 -8.92 -5.91
N LEU A 181 -10.31 -10.08 -5.60
CA LEU A 181 -10.51 -11.31 -6.36
C LEU A 181 -11.63 -12.15 -5.75
N ASP A 182 -12.35 -12.84 -6.61
CA ASP A 182 -13.25 -13.95 -6.26
C ASP A 182 -12.54 -15.31 -6.42
N GLU A 183 -13.26 -16.40 -6.16
CA GLU A 183 -12.68 -17.75 -6.15
C GLU A 183 -12.11 -18.15 -7.52
N GLU A 184 -12.82 -17.83 -8.61
CA GLU A 184 -12.39 -18.15 -9.98
C GLU A 184 -11.14 -17.36 -10.36
N THR A 185 -11.16 -16.05 -10.10
CA THR A 185 -10.04 -15.16 -10.43
C THR A 185 -8.82 -15.38 -9.55
N VAL A 186 -8.98 -15.87 -8.31
CA VAL A 186 -7.85 -16.30 -7.45
C VAL A 186 -7.09 -17.45 -8.08
N ALA A 187 -7.78 -18.47 -8.59
CA ALA A 187 -7.14 -19.63 -9.19
C ALA A 187 -6.30 -19.23 -10.41
N LEU A 188 -6.87 -18.40 -11.30
CA LEU A 188 -6.17 -17.86 -12.46
C LEU A 188 -5.00 -16.94 -12.04
N TRP A 189 -5.21 -16.09 -11.03
CA TRP A 189 -4.18 -15.18 -10.52
C TRP A 189 -2.98 -15.92 -9.92
N LEU A 190 -3.21 -17.03 -9.20
CA LEU A 190 -2.14 -17.81 -8.56
C LEU A 190 -1.51 -18.88 -9.47
N ASP A 191 -2.02 -19.09 -10.68
CA ASP A 191 -1.47 -20.08 -11.60
C ASP A 191 -0.11 -19.64 -12.17
N PRO A 192 1.00 -20.33 -11.87
CA PRO A 192 2.33 -19.97 -12.37
C PRO A 192 2.48 -20.18 -13.88
N ALA A 193 1.62 -20.98 -14.51
CA ALA A 193 1.63 -21.17 -15.96
C ALA A 193 1.03 -19.96 -16.69
N THR A 194 0.15 -19.20 -16.04
CA THR A 194 -0.42 -17.97 -16.58
C THR A 194 0.55 -16.81 -16.41
N THR A 195 1.29 -16.49 -17.49
CA THR A 195 2.34 -15.45 -17.45
C THR A 195 2.10 -14.25 -18.36
N GLU A 196 1.11 -14.33 -19.24
CA GLU A 196 0.85 -13.29 -20.24
C GLU A 196 -0.10 -12.22 -19.69
N ALA A 197 0.23 -10.95 -19.97
CA ALA A 197 -0.49 -9.82 -19.42
C ALA A 197 -1.95 -9.79 -19.91
N GLU A 198 -2.22 -10.23 -21.14
CA GLU A 198 -3.58 -10.30 -21.69
C GLU A 198 -4.49 -11.27 -20.90
N SER A 199 -3.91 -12.28 -20.23
CA SER A 199 -4.65 -13.22 -19.38
C SER A 199 -4.82 -12.72 -17.94
N LEU A 200 -3.83 -11.98 -17.43
CA LEU A 200 -3.82 -11.50 -16.04
C LEU A 200 -4.54 -10.16 -15.84
N GLN A 201 -4.51 -9.26 -16.82
CA GLN A 201 -5.13 -7.94 -16.69
C GLN A 201 -6.66 -8.01 -16.49
N PRO A 202 -7.42 -8.89 -17.17
CA PRO A 202 -8.87 -8.99 -17.01
C PRO A 202 -9.33 -9.37 -15.59
N VAL A 203 -8.48 -10.03 -14.78
CA VAL A 203 -8.85 -10.36 -13.40
C VAL A 203 -8.75 -9.17 -12.43
N LEU A 204 -8.12 -8.07 -12.86
CA LEU A 204 -7.87 -6.89 -12.03
C LEU A 204 -8.95 -5.80 -12.21
N THR A 205 -10.19 -6.23 -12.37
CA THR A 205 -11.33 -5.32 -12.52
C THR A 205 -11.90 -4.87 -11.17
N PRO A 206 -12.49 -3.67 -11.07
CA PRO A 206 -13.15 -3.24 -9.85
C PRO A 206 -14.31 -4.18 -9.51
N SER A 207 -14.37 -4.65 -8.25
CA SER A 207 -15.47 -5.51 -7.80
C SER A 207 -16.83 -4.77 -7.85
N PRO A 208 -17.96 -5.49 -7.91
CA PRO A 208 -19.29 -4.87 -7.90
C PRO A 208 -19.51 -4.00 -6.66
N GLY A 209 -19.91 -2.74 -6.83
CA GLY A 209 -20.12 -1.82 -5.70
C GLY A 209 -21.19 -2.28 -4.72
N GLU A 210 -22.17 -3.05 -5.18
CA GLU A 210 -23.22 -3.63 -4.35
C GLU A 210 -22.72 -4.68 -3.35
N SER A 211 -21.52 -5.25 -3.56
CA SER A 211 -20.88 -6.19 -2.64
C SER A 211 -20.20 -5.52 -1.45
N LEU A 212 -20.04 -4.19 -1.48
CA LEU A 212 -19.32 -3.41 -0.48
C LEU A 212 -20.26 -2.64 0.44
N GLN A 213 -19.85 -2.49 1.68
CA GLN A 213 -20.45 -1.57 2.65
C GLN A 213 -19.35 -0.80 3.37
N ALA A 214 -19.71 0.36 3.92
CA ALA A 214 -18.78 1.15 4.72
C ALA A 214 -19.50 1.98 5.78
N HIS A 215 -18.81 2.22 6.88
CA HIS A 215 -19.24 3.16 7.92
C HIS A 215 -18.07 4.05 8.36
N PRO A 216 -18.36 5.28 8.81
CA PRO A 216 -17.32 6.15 9.36
C PRO A 216 -16.77 5.57 10.67
N VAL A 217 -15.49 5.75 10.93
CA VAL A 217 -14.82 5.34 12.18
C VAL A 217 -14.10 6.52 12.84
N SER A 218 -13.61 6.32 14.07
CA SER A 218 -12.89 7.36 14.80
C SER A 218 -11.53 7.70 14.15
N THR A 219 -11.08 8.96 14.29
CA THR A 219 -9.76 9.41 13.82
C THR A 219 -8.60 8.75 14.55
N ARG A 220 -8.85 8.02 15.64
CA ARG A 220 -7.87 7.15 16.31
C ARG A 220 -7.12 6.26 15.32
N VAL A 221 -7.79 5.77 14.28
CA VAL A 221 -7.15 4.90 13.28
C VAL A 221 -5.92 5.56 12.64
N ASN A 222 -5.87 6.89 12.52
CA ASN A 222 -4.76 7.63 11.90
C ASN A 222 -3.39 7.37 12.56
N SER A 223 -3.37 7.03 13.84
CA SER A 223 -2.14 6.72 14.56
C SER A 223 -1.80 5.24 14.44
N TYR A 224 -0.61 4.93 13.92
CA TYR A 224 -0.09 3.54 13.85
C TYR A 224 0.08 2.88 15.23
N LYS A 225 0.06 3.67 16.32
CA LYS A 225 0.17 3.17 17.69
C LYS A 225 -1.12 2.55 18.21
N ASN A 226 -2.24 2.81 17.56
CA ASN A 226 -3.53 2.23 17.93
C ASN A 226 -3.76 0.97 17.10
N ASP A 227 -4.03 -0.16 17.74
CA ASP A 227 -4.29 -1.44 17.10
C ASP A 227 -5.28 -2.27 17.94
N ASP A 228 -6.53 -1.83 18.01
CA ASP A 228 -7.57 -2.42 18.85
C ASP A 228 -8.93 -2.46 18.15
N ALA A 229 -9.83 -3.30 18.67
CA ALA A 229 -11.16 -3.51 18.12
C ALA A 229 -12.01 -2.23 18.05
N GLY A 230 -11.71 -1.22 18.87
CA GLY A 230 -12.40 0.08 18.84
C GLY A 230 -12.17 0.86 17.55
N LEU A 231 -11.19 0.48 16.71
CA LEU A 231 -10.89 1.16 15.45
C LEU A 231 -11.87 0.84 14.31
N ILE A 232 -12.59 -0.26 14.43
CA ILE A 232 -13.58 -0.70 13.42
C ILE A 232 -15.02 -0.42 13.85
N VAL A 233 -15.22 0.11 15.06
CA VAL A 233 -16.55 0.48 15.57
C VAL A 233 -17.04 1.75 14.86
N PRO A 234 -18.33 1.81 14.46
CA PRO A 234 -18.91 3.03 13.89
C PRO A 234 -18.67 4.25 14.78
N ALA A 235 -18.25 5.35 14.16
CA ALA A 235 -18.05 6.63 14.82
C ALA A 235 -19.35 7.14 15.43
N THR A 236 -19.25 7.65 16.65
CA THR A 236 -20.36 8.35 17.30
C THR A 236 -20.47 9.79 16.80
N ALA A 237 -21.58 10.49 17.05
CA ALA A 237 -21.72 11.89 16.65
C ALA A 237 -20.59 12.80 17.20
N PRO A 238 -20.13 12.64 18.46
CA PRO A 238 -18.94 13.34 18.95
C PRO A 238 -17.65 13.05 18.18
N ASP A 239 -17.41 11.80 17.74
CA ASP A 239 -16.22 11.44 16.97
C ASP A 239 -16.18 12.20 15.64
N LEU A 240 -17.33 12.29 14.96
CA LEU A 240 -17.46 12.99 13.68
C LEU A 240 -17.23 14.51 13.82
N ALA A 241 -17.66 15.09 14.94
CA ALA A 241 -17.47 16.51 15.24
C ALA A 241 -16.02 16.88 15.58
N SER A 242 -15.20 15.91 16.00
CA SER A 242 -13.81 16.12 16.46
C SER A 242 -12.76 16.10 15.34
N ILE A 243 -13.18 15.90 14.07
CA ILE A 243 -12.25 15.75 12.95
C ILE A 243 -11.60 17.11 12.66
N PRO A 244 -10.27 17.25 12.81
CA PRO A 244 -9.63 18.51 12.56
C PRO A 244 -9.73 18.88 11.07
N ALA A 245 -10.19 20.11 10.80
CA ALA A 245 -10.07 20.71 9.48
C ALA A 245 -8.59 20.77 9.10
N ARG A 246 -8.27 20.38 7.87
CA ARG A 246 -6.90 20.52 7.37
C ARG A 246 -6.58 22.02 7.29
N ALA A 247 -5.51 22.46 7.94
CA ALA A 247 -4.99 23.81 7.72
C ALA A 247 -4.72 23.99 6.21
N PRO A 248 -5.09 25.13 5.61
CA PRO A 248 -4.78 25.40 4.22
C PRO A 248 -3.27 25.26 4.02
N HIS A 249 -2.86 24.59 2.95
CA HIS A 249 -1.44 24.56 2.58
C HIS A 249 -0.99 26.01 2.43
N SER A 250 -0.06 26.44 3.29
CA SER A 250 0.70 27.66 3.05
C SER A 250 1.28 27.55 1.64
N ALA A 251 0.96 28.52 0.78
CA ALA A 251 1.56 28.64 -0.53
C ALA A 251 3.09 28.55 -0.37
N PRO A 252 3.83 27.92 -1.31
CA PRO A 252 5.28 27.99 -1.28
C PRO A 252 5.67 29.47 -1.23
N GLY A 253 6.35 29.86 -0.16
CA GLY A 253 6.80 31.23 0.06
C GLY A 253 7.51 31.71 -1.20
N ALA A 254 7.10 32.87 -1.68
CA ALA A 254 7.79 33.55 -2.78
C ALA A 254 9.29 33.54 -2.48
N ALA A 255 10.07 33.10 -3.47
CA ALA A 255 11.52 33.18 -3.39
C ALA A 255 11.91 34.62 -3.01
N PRO A 256 12.84 34.81 -2.05
CA PRO A 256 13.35 36.15 -1.79
C PRO A 256 13.96 36.69 -3.09
N ALA A 257 13.59 37.93 -3.42
CA ALA A 257 14.13 38.64 -4.57
C ALA A 257 15.68 38.64 -4.50
N PRO A 258 16.39 38.50 -5.62
CA PRO A 258 17.84 38.52 -5.62
C PRO A 258 18.34 39.86 -5.08
N GLU A 259 19.14 39.78 -4.02
CA GLU A 259 19.88 40.89 -3.45
C GLU A 259 20.69 41.57 -4.56
N GLN A 260 20.40 42.83 -4.84
CA GLN A 260 21.24 43.63 -5.73
C GLN A 260 22.57 43.84 -5.01
N LEU A 261 23.61 43.15 -5.48
CA LEU A 261 25.01 43.48 -5.19
C LEU A 261 25.28 44.90 -5.71
N GLY A 262 25.10 45.88 -4.83
CA GLY A 262 25.52 47.25 -5.03
C GLY A 262 27.04 47.29 -5.09
N PHE A 263 27.59 47.47 -6.29
CA PHE A 263 28.96 47.93 -6.49
C PHE A 263 29.07 49.35 -5.95
N HIS A 264 29.51 49.49 -4.69
CA HIS A 264 30.09 50.75 -4.22
C HIS A 264 31.59 50.74 -4.48
N GLY A 265 31.97 51.40 -5.57
CA GLY A 265 33.33 51.87 -5.75
C GLY A 265 33.61 53.00 -4.75
N SER A 266 34.57 52.78 -3.85
CA SER A 266 35.20 53.85 -3.09
C SER A 266 36.70 53.82 -3.39
N VAL A 267 37.10 54.84 -4.13
CA VAL A 267 38.49 55.22 -4.40
C VAL A 267 39.08 55.75 -3.09
N SER A 268 40.20 55.17 -2.64
CA SER A 268 41.11 55.86 -1.73
C SER A 268 42.54 55.37 -1.91
N SER A 269 43.36 56.32 -2.30
CA SER A 269 44.80 56.31 -2.56
C SER A 269 45.64 56.02 -1.32
N SER A 270 46.69 55.19 -1.47
CA SER A 270 47.95 55.36 -0.74
C SER A 270 49.14 54.72 -1.49
N THR A 271 49.88 55.59 -2.18
CA THR A 271 51.36 55.71 -2.25
C THR A 271 52.31 54.50 -2.12
N ASN A 272 53.24 54.46 -3.09
CA ASN A 272 54.66 54.06 -3.05
C ASN A 272 55.08 52.56 -3.08
N ASN A 273 55.34 52.05 -4.30
CA ASN A 273 56.65 51.78 -4.97
C ASN A 273 57.91 51.54 -4.09
N PRO A 274 59.04 50.94 -4.60
CA PRO A 274 59.29 50.08 -5.78
C PRO A 274 60.06 48.76 -5.43
N GLY A 275 60.22 47.85 -6.40
CA GLY A 275 61.33 46.89 -6.33
C GLY A 275 61.36 45.76 -7.37
N ARG A 276 62.19 45.95 -8.42
CA ARG A 276 62.99 44.96 -9.20
C ARG A 276 62.26 43.80 -9.91
N SER A 277 62.34 43.66 -11.24
CA SER A 277 63.49 43.18 -12.07
C SER A 277 63.93 41.77 -11.63
N ASP A 278 64.05 40.73 -12.45
CA ASP A 278 64.45 40.60 -13.84
C ASP A 278 64.13 39.16 -14.35
N ARG A 279 64.02 39.05 -15.69
CA ARG A 279 64.19 37.85 -16.57
C ARG A 279 63.04 36.87 -16.73
#